data_AF-A0AAW5TJ43-F1
#
_entry.id   AF-A0AAW5TJ43-F1
#
_cell.length_a   1.000
_cell.length_b   1.000
_cell.length_c   1.000
_cell.angle_alpha   90.00
_cell.angle_beta   90.00
_cell.angle_gamma   90.00
#
_symmetry.space_group_name_H-M   'P 1'
#
loop_
_entity.id
_entity.type
_entity.pdbx_description
1 polymer ?
#
loop_
_entity_poly.entity_id
_entity_poly.type
_entity_poly.pdbx_seq_one_letter_code
_entity_poly.pdbx_strand_id
1 'polypeptide(L)' 'PTLIERLKDEEVKELILAMNPNLEGESTAMYISRLVKPIGIKVTRLAQGLSVGGDLEYADEVTLSKAIAGRTEM' A
#
# COMPACT_ATOMS: atom_id res chain seq x y z
N PRO A 1 -19.70 10.78 -5.12
CA PRO A 1 -19.72 9.32 -4.92
C PRO A 1 -18.70 8.86 -3.87
N THR A 2 -19.14 8.01 -2.95
CA THR A 2 -18.28 7.38 -1.93
C THR A 2 -17.32 6.38 -2.57
N LEU A 3 -16.29 5.94 -1.83
CA LEU A 3 -15.36 4.92 -2.32
C LEU A 3 -16.09 3.64 -2.76
N ILE A 4 -17.04 3.15 -1.95
CA ILE A 4 -17.77 1.92 -2.23
C ILE A 4 -18.65 2.04 -3.48
N GLU A 5 -19.27 3.20 -3.71
CA GLU A 5 -20.05 3.43 -4.93
C GLU A 5 -19.17 3.41 -6.17
N ARG A 6 -17.97 4.01 -6.11
CA ARG A 6 -17.02 4.02 -7.23
C ARG A 6 -16.52 2.62 -7.57
N LEU A 7 -16.39 1.74 -6.58
CA LEU A 7 -15.91 0.37 -6.77
C LEU A 7 -17.00 -0.59 -7.31
N LYS A 8 -18.25 -0.14 -7.46
CA LYS A 8 -19.29 -0.92 -8.15
C LYS A 8 -19.19 -0.83 -9.67
N ASP A 9 -18.42 0.12 -10.18
CA ASP A 9 -18.13 0.25 -11.60
C ASP A 9 -17.19 -0.88 -12.04
N GLU A 10 -17.67 -1.73 -12.95
CA GLU A 10 -16.92 -2.88 -13.46
C GLU A 10 -15.68 -2.47 -14.28
N GLU A 11 -15.57 -1.22 -14.72
CA GLU A 11 -14.38 -0.70 -15.38
C GLU A 11 -13.19 -0.58 -14.41
N VAL A 12 -13.45 -0.44 -13.10
CA VAL A 12 -12.39 -0.33 -12.09
C VAL A 12 -11.76 -1.70 -11.82
N LYS A 13 -10.53 -1.89 -12.28
CA LYS A 13 -9.80 -3.16 -12.13
C LYS A 13 -8.89 -3.23 -10.91
N GLU A 14 -8.46 -2.08 -10.38
CA GLU A 14 -7.49 -2.00 -9.28
C GLU A 14 -7.75 -0.82 -8.34
N LEU A 15 -7.63 -1.08 -7.04
CA LEU A 15 -7.59 -0.07 -5.99
C LEU A 15 -6.16 0.00 -5.42
N ILE A 16 -5.49 1.13 -5.64
CA ILE A 16 -4.15 1.40 -5.11
C ILE A 16 -4.28 2.19 -3.80
N LEU A 17 -3.80 1.62 -2.70
CA LEU A 17 -3.75 2.26 -1.40
C LEU A 17 -2.46 3.10 -1.28
N ALA A 18 -2.62 4.41 -1.29
CA ALA A 18 -1.54 5.40 -1.30
C ALA A 18 -1.52 6.30 -0.06
N MET A 19 -1.99 5.80 1.08
CA MET A 19 -1.93 6.53 2.35
C MET A 19 -0.51 6.54 2.91
N ASN A 20 -0.23 7.53 3.76
CA ASN A 20 1.06 7.68 4.43
C ASN A 20 1.51 6.39 5.12
N PRO A 21 2.83 6.08 5.15
CA PRO A 21 3.38 4.86 5.73
C PRO A 21 3.49 4.94 7.27
N ASN A 22 2.53 5.57 7.93
CA ASN A 22 2.42 5.71 9.39
C ASN A 22 1.31 4.81 9.96
N LEU A 23 1.21 4.73 11.29
CA LEU A 23 0.28 3.81 11.96
C LEU A 23 -1.18 4.01 11.52
N GLU A 24 -1.61 5.26 11.38
CA GLU A 24 -2.97 5.61 10.96
C GLU A 24 -3.23 5.19 9.51
N GLY A 25 -2.28 5.47 8.61
CA GLY A 25 -2.37 5.08 7.21
C GLY A 25 -2.31 3.56 7.02
N GLU A 26 -1.50 2.85 7.80
CA GLU A 26 -1.47 1.38 7.85
C GLU A 26 -2.81 0.80 8.31
N SER A 27 -3.34 1.31 9.41
CA SER A 27 -4.62 0.86 9.97
C SER A 27 -5.76 1.08 8.98
N THR A 28 -5.79 2.26 8.35
CA THR A 28 -6.81 2.60 7.36
C THR A 28 -6.69 1.73 6.11
N ALA A 29 -5.47 1.44 5.63
CA ALA A 29 -5.26 0.56 4.49
C ALA A 29 -5.72 -0.86 4.76
N MET A 30 -5.37 -1.41 5.92
CA MET A 30 -5.84 -2.72 6.35
C MET A 30 -7.36 -2.78 6.44
N TYR A 31 -7.98 -1.73 6.99
CA TYR A 31 -9.43 -1.64 7.10
C TYR A 31 -10.09 -1.64 5.72
N ILE A 32 -9.64 -0.77 4.81
CA ILE A 32 -10.19 -0.69 3.44
C ILE A 32 -9.98 -2.01 2.70
N SER A 33 -8.78 -2.60 2.77
CA SER A 33 -8.47 -3.88 2.13
C SER A 33 -9.43 -4.99 2.56
N ARG A 34 -9.76 -5.06 3.85
CA ARG A 34 -10.75 -6.03 4.36
C ARG A 34 -12.16 -5.72 3.90
N LEU A 35 -12.55 -4.44 3.88
CA LEU A 35 -13.88 -3.99 3.49
C LEU A 35 -14.18 -4.29 2.01
N VAL A 36 -13.19 -4.10 1.13
CA VAL A 36 -13.39 -4.25 -0.33
C VAL A 36 -13.10 -5.66 -0.83
N LYS A 37 -12.54 -6.55 -0.01
CA LYS A 37 -12.25 -7.95 -0.35
C LYS A 37 -13.44 -8.69 -1.00
N PRO A 38 -14.71 -8.54 -0.54
CA PRO A 38 -15.86 -9.19 -1.16
C PRO A 38 -16.21 -8.69 -2.57
N ILE A 39 -15.76 -7.49 -2.94
CA ILE A 39 -16.04 -6.87 -4.25
C ILE A 39 -15.21 -7.54 -5.37
N GLY A 40 -14.12 -8.24 -5.01
CA GLY A 40 -13.29 -8.98 -5.98
C GLY A 40 -12.35 -8.11 -6.82
N ILE A 41 -12.25 -6.81 -6.54
CA ILE A 41 -11.28 -5.91 -7.18
C ILE A 41 -9.88 -6.16 -6.60
N LYS A 42 -8.86 -6.09 -7.46
CA LYS A 42 -7.46 -6.19 -7.04
C LYS A 42 -7.10 -5.01 -6.15
N VAL A 43 -6.61 -5.28 -4.95
CA VAL A 43 -6.15 -4.23 -4.02
C VAL A 43 -4.65 -4.33 -3.89
N THR A 44 -3.95 -3.22 -4.13
CA THR A 44 -2.50 -3.12 -3.98
C THR A 44 -2.14 -1.95 -3.10
N ARG A 45 -0.88 -1.91 -2.67
CA ARG A 45 -0.33 -0.81 -1.90
C ARG A 45 0.96 -0.34 -2.56
N LEU A 46 1.23 0.97 -2.46
CA LEU A 46 2.54 1.50 -2.82
C LEU A 46 3.63 0.80 -2.00
N ALA A 47 4.75 0.53 -2.68
CA ALA A 47 5.92 -0.06 -2.06
C ALA A 47 6.43 0.83 -0.91
N GLN A 48 7.02 0.18 0.10
CA GLN A 48 7.64 0.86 1.22
C GLN A 48 9.07 0.34 1.38
N GLY A 49 10.00 1.23 1.66
CA GLY A 49 11.41 0.91 1.81
C GLY A 49 12.28 2.08 1.42
N LEU A 50 13.50 1.78 1.02
CA LEU A 50 14.51 2.77 0.65
C LEU A 50 14.07 3.56 -0.59
N SER A 51 14.24 4.88 -0.53
CA SER A 51 14.07 5.75 -1.69
C SER A 51 15.24 5.58 -2.66
N VAL A 52 14.94 5.67 -3.96
CA VAL A 52 15.99 5.68 -5.00
C VAL A 52 16.88 6.90 -4.79
N GLY A 53 18.19 6.68 -4.81
CA GLY A 53 19.20 7.74 -4.65
C GLY A 53 19.45 8.19 -3.21
N GLY A 54 18.87 7.54 -2.20
CA GLY A 54 19.24 7.73 -0.80
C GLY A 54 20.38 6.80 -0.40
N ASP A 55 21.28 7.27 0.46
CA ASP A 55 22.35 6.41 1.00
C ASP A 55 21.83 5.56 2.16
N LEU A 56 22.29 4.31 2.22
CA LEU A 56 21.88 3.34 3.25
C LEU A 56 22.21 3.82 4.67
N GLU A 57 23.31 4.56 4.83
CA GLU A 57 23.81 5.06 6.12
C GLU A 57 22.86 6.07 6.78
N TYR A 58 22.00 6.72 5.99
CA TYR A 58 21.03 7.70 6.47
C TYR A 58 19.62 7.13 6.60
N ALA A 59 19.41 5.86 6.28
CA ALA A 59 18.11 5.21 6.40
C ALA A 59 17.84 4.79 7.84
N ASP A 60 16.62 5.06 8.32
CA ASP A 60 16.18 4.57 9.62
C ASP A 60 15.90 3.06 9.62
N GLU A 61 15.93 2.45 10.80
CA GLU A 61 15.73 1.02 10.98
C GLU A 61 14.37 0.51 10.46
N VAL A 62 13.32 1.33 10.57
CA VAL A 62 11.97 0.95 10.13
C VAL A 62 11.93 0.90 8.60
N THR A 63 12.51 1.89 7.93
CA THR A 63 12.64 1.94 6.47
C THR A 63 13.46 0.76 5.94
N LEU A 64 14.59 0.46 6.60
CA LEU A 64 15.43 -0.70 6.25
C LEU A 64 14.68 -2.02 6.42
N SER A 65 14.00 -2.20 7.54
CA SER A 65 13.18 -3.40 7.82
C SER A 65 12.11 -3.60 6.75
N LYS A 66 11.40 -2.53 6.37
CA LYS A 66 10.40 -2.55 5.28
C LYS A 66 11.02 -2.91 3.93
N ALA A 67 12.19 -2.35 3.59
CA ALA A 67 12.89 -2.66 2.35
C ALA A 67 13.31 -4.15 2.27
N ILE A 68 13.81 -4.71 3.36
CA ILE A 68 14.21 -6.13 3.43
C ILE A 68 13.00 -7.06 3.35
N ALA A 69 11.90 -6.72 4.03
CA ALA A 69 10.65 -7.47 3.98
C ALA A 69 10.02 -7.45 2.57
N GLY A 70 10.12 -6.30 1.88
CA GLY A 70 9.62 -6.09 0.53
C GLY A 70 10.58 -6.45 -0.61
N ARG A 71 11.71 -7.12 -0.33
CA ARG A 71 12.69 -7.48 -1.37
C ARG A 71 12.06 -8.42 -2.41
N THR A 72 12.47 -8.25 -3.67
CA THR A 72 12.01 -9.06 -4.80
C THR A 72 13.19 -9.83 -5.39
N GLU A 73 12.93 -11.01 -5.96
CA GLU A 73 13.92 -11.74 -6.77
C GLU A 73 14.16 -11.01 -8.10
N MET A 74 15.35 -11.18 -8.66
CA MET A 74 15.72 -10.62 -9.98
C MET A 74 15.49 -11.62 -11.10
#